data_AF-A0A960JNK3-F1
#
_entry.id   AF-A0A960JNK3-F1
#
_cell.length_a   1.000
_cell.length_b   1.000
_cell.length_c   1.000
_cell.angle_alpha   90.00
_cell.angle_beta   90.00
_cell.angle_gamma   90.00
#
_symmetry.space_group_name_H-M   'P 1'
#
loop_
_entity.id
_entity.type
_entity.pdbx_description
1 polymer ?
#
loop_
_entity_poly.entity_id
_entity_poly.type
_entity_poly.pdbx_seq_one_letter_code
_entity_poly.pdbx_strand_id
1 'polypeptide(L)' 'AATSGAATPRPGDDDRTAILTCPLCEAMCGLELSVSDRRVTRVRGDRHDVFSQGYLCPKGTTLGRLH' A
#
# COMPACT_ATOMS: atom_id res chain seq x y z
N ALA A 1 31.05 9.91 -9.85
CA ALA A 1 30.10 9.44 -10.88
C ALA A 1 28.68 9.53 -10.30
N ALA A 2 28.03 10.66 -10.53
CA ALA A 2 26.58 10.88 -10.35
C ALA A 2 26.12 11.41 -11.72
N THR A 3 24.96 11.09 -12.27
CA THR A 3 23.63 11.13 -11.65
C THR A 3 22.67 10.25 -12.43
N SER A 4 21.85 9.47 -11.72
CA SER A 4 20.60 8.91 -12.24
C SER A 4 19.79 10.03 -12.88
N GLY A 5 19.55 9.94 -14.18
CA GLY A 5 18.66 10.86 -14.87
C GLY A 5 17.28 10.79 -14.22
N ALA A 6 16.80 11.91 -13.68
CA ALA A 6 15.46 12.02 -13.17
C ALA A 6 14.49 11.78 -14.33
N ALA A 7 13.83 10.62 -14.32
CA ALA A 7 12.75 10.35 -15.25
C ALA A 7 11.64 11.36 -14.97
N THR A 8 11.18 12.07 -16.00
CA THR A 8 10.05 12.98 -15.89
C THR A 8 8.85 12.23 -15.31
N PRO A 9 8.26 12.69 -14.18
CA PRO A 9 7.10 12.04 -13.60
C PRO A 9 5.99 11.98 -14.65
N ARG A 10 5.40 10.80 -14.84
CA ARG A 10 4.26 10.64 -15.74
C ARG A 10 3.02 11.17 -15.02
N PRO A 11 2.03 11.71 -15.75
CA PRO A 11 0.74 12.05 -15.17
C PRO A 11 0.19 10.83 -14.41
N GLY A 12 -0.03 10.96 -13.10
CA GLY A 12 -0.46 9.88 -12.22
C GLY A 12 0.59 9.33 -11.24
N ASP A 13 1.81 9.88 -11.21
CA ASP A 13 2.84 9.57 -10.21
C ASP A 13 2.66 10.41 -8.91
N ASP A 14 1.42 10.66 -8.49
CA ASP A 14 1.10 11.40 -7.27
C ASP A 14 1.07 10.47 -6.03
N ASP A 15 1.46 11.04 -4.87
CA ASP A 15 1.23 10.41 -3.57
C ASP A 15 -0.27 10.25 -3.35
N ARG A 16 -0.74 9.00 -3.35
CA ARG A 16 -2.15 8.68 -3.13
C ARG A 16 -2.35 7.64 -2.05
N THR A 17 -3.47 7.77 -1.37
CA THR A 17 -3.98 6.74 -0.46
C THR A 17 -4.95 5.85 -1.21
N ALA A 18 -4.78 4.53 -1.10
CA ALA A 18 -5.70 3.54 -1.64
C ALA A 18 -6.26 2.66 -0.52
N ILE A 19 -7.56 2.40 -0.56
CA ILE A 19 -8.24 1.48 0.36
C ILE A 19 -8.56 0.19 -0.40
N LEU A 20 -8.22 -0.95 0.17
CA LEU A 20 -8.54 -2.26 -0.39
C LEU A 20 -8.68 -3.33 0.69
N THR A 21 -9.25 -4.45 0.30
CA THR A 21 -9.25 -5.67 1.10
C THR A 21 -7.95 -6.44 0.93
N CYS A 22 -7.39 -6.93 2.04
CA CYS A 22 -6.20 -7.78 2.05
C CYS A 22 -6.47 -9.10 1.29
N PRO A 23 -5.69 -9.43 0.24
CA PRO A 23 -5.94 -10.61 -0.59
C PRO A 23 -5.25 -11.89 -0.09
N LEU A 24 -4.58 -11.85 1.07
CA LEU A 24 -3.67 -12.92 1.51
C LEU A 24 -4.34 -14.06 2.28
N CYS A 25 -5.56 -13.84 2.77
CA CYS A 25 -6.36 -14.87 3.42
C CYS A 25 -7.83 -14.45 3.45
N GLU A 26 -8.68 -15.38 3.86
CA GLU A 26 -10.13 -15.31 3.88
C GLU A 26 -10.67 -14.37 4.98
N ALA A 27 -9.81 -13.93 5.91
CA ALA A 27 -10.17 -12.93 6.90
C ALA A 27 -10.47 -11.57 6.28
N MET A 28 -9.99 -11.28 5.06
CA MET A 28 -10.39 -10.11 4.28
C MET A 28 -10.29 -8.77 5.05
N CYS A 29 -9.23 -8.57 5.84
CA CYS A 29 -9.01 -7.33 6.58
C CYS A 29 -8.89 -6.11 5.65
N GLY A 30 -9.47 -4.98 6.02
CA GLY A 30 -9.29 -3.70 5.31
C GLY A 30 -7.87 -3.12 5.45
N LEU A 31 -7.37 -2.52 4.37
CA LEU A 31 -6.03 -1.95 4.27
C LEU A 31 -6.08 -0.50 3.78
N GLU A 32 -5.22 0.33 4.36
CA GLU A 32 -4.85 1.65 3.86
C GLU A 32 -3.41 1.60 3.32
N LEU A 33 -3.24 1.88 2.03
CA LEU A 33 -1.95 1.91 1.35
C LEU A 33 -1.56 3.33 0.97
N SER A 34 -0.32 3.71 1.25
CA SER A 34 0.31 4.87 0.62
C SER A 34 1.06 4.42 -0.63
N VAL A 35 0.79 5.09 -1.75
CA VAL A 35 1.37 4.77 -3.06
C VAL A 35 2.04 6.02 -3.63
N SER A 36 3.33 5.93 -3.94
CA SER A 36 4.14 6.95 -4.64
C SER A 36 4.77 6.30 -5.86
N ASP A 37 4.81 6.97 -7.01
CA ASP A 37 5.50 6.46 -8.21
C ASP A 37 5.12 5.01 -8.57
N ARG A 38 3.84 4.68 -8.42
CA ARG A 38 3.27 3.33 -8.62
C ARG A 38 3.80 2.25 -7.68
N ARG A 39 4.48 2.63 -6.61
CA ARG A 39 5.02 1.74 -5.58
C ARG A 39 4.31 1.95 -4.26
N VAL A 40 3.96 0.85 -3.60
CA VAL A 40 3.46 0.90 -2.22
C VAL A 40 4.61 1.28 -1.29
N THR A 41 4.49 2.43 -0.63
CA THR A 41 5.50 2.96 0.31
C THR A 41 5.15 2.63 1.76
N ARG A 42 3.85 2.43 2.06
CA ARG A 42 3.36 2.10 3.40
C ARG A 42 2.11 1.23 3.32
N VAL A 43 2.01 0.27 4.24
CA VAL A 43 0.84 -0.59 4.43
C VAL A 43 0.39 -0.46 5.88
N ARG A 44 -0.89 -0.15 6.12
CA ARG A 44 -1.54 -0.20 7.44
C ARG A 44 -2.93 -0.85 7.33
N GLY A 45 -3.48 -1.27 8.47
CA GLY A 45 -4.89 -1.64 8.53
C GLY A 45 -5.76 -0.40 8.42
N ASP A 46 -6.88 -0.51 7.70
CA ASP A 46 -7.87 0.56 7.63
C ASP A 46 -8.63 0.64 8.95
N ARG A 47 -8.47 1.76 9.66
CA ARG A 47 -9.13 2.03 10.94
C ARG A 47 -10.66 2.11 10.85
N HIS A 48 -11.22 2.30 9.66
CA HIS A 48 -12.66 2.39 9.44
C HIS A 48 -13.26 1.08 8.91
N ASP A 49 -12.44 0.05 8.68
CA ASP A 49 -12.93 -1.24 8.23
C ASP A 49 -13.77 -1.91 9.32
N VAL A 50 -15.01 -2.29 8.98
CA VAL A 50 -16.00 -2.81 9.93
C VAL A 50 -15.51 -4.08 10.64
N PHE A 51 -14.80 -4.95 9.91
CA PHE A 51 -14.33 -6.21 10.46
C PHE A 51 -13.05 -6.07 11.26
N SER A 52 -12.01 -5.47 10.67
CA SER A 52 -10.66 -5.45 11.24
C SER A 52 -10.35 -4.22 12.08
N GLN A 53 -11.09 -3.11 11.96
CA GLN A 53 -10.96 -1.92 12.82
C GLN A 53 -9.50 -1.40 12.94
N GLY A 54 -8.72 -1.52 11.86
CA GLY A 54 -7.31 -1.14 11.80
C GLY A 54 -6.31 -2.17 12.33
N TYR A 55 -6.77 -3.30 12.88
CA TYR A 55 -5.89 -4.42 13.23
C TYR A 55 -5.38 -5.12 11.97
N LEU A 56 -4.09 -5.41 11.97
CA LEU A 56 -3.41 -6.03 10.83
C LEU A 56 -2.45 -7.12 11.28
N CYS A 57 -2.57 -8.31 10.68
CA CYS A 57 -1.67 -9.42 10.96
C CYS A 57 -0.33 -9.29 10.21
N PRO A 58 0.71 -10.06 10.59
CA PRO A 58 2.00 -10.04 9.92
C PRO A 58 1.97 -10.40 8.43
N LYS A 59 0.93 -11.09 7.96
CA LYS A 59 0.75 -11.35 6.52
C LYS A 59 0.45 -10.06 5.78
N GLY A 60 -0.51 -9.28 6.26
CA GLY A 60 -0.93 -8.05 5.59
C GLY A 60 0.16 -6.98 5.56
N THR A 61 1.01 -6.91 6.58
CA THR A 61 2.11 -5.92 6.63
C THR A 61 3.17 -6.12 5.55
N THR A 62 3.26 -7.31 4.94
CA THR A 62 4.24 -7.62 3.88
C THR A 62 3.74 -7.36 2.46
N LEU A 63 2.47 -6.95 2.28
CA LEU A 63 1.84 -6.79 0.96
C LEU A 63 2.64 -5.89 0.01
N GLY A 64 3.24 -4.81 0.51
CA GLY A 64 4.08 -3.89 -0.29
C GLY A 64 5.46 -4.46 -0.70
N ARG A 65 5.76 -5.72 -0.37
CA ARG A 65 7.04 -6.40 -0.64
C ARG A 65 6.89 -7.70 -1.44
N LEU A 66 5.69 -8.00 -1.95
CA LEU A 66 5.47 -9.17 -2.81
C LEU A 66 6.00 -8.89 -4.23
N HIS A 67 6.51 -9.91 -4.91
CA HIS A 67 7.13 -9.86 -6.24
C HIS A 67 6.36 -10.71 -7.24
#